data_AF-A0A947ZB64-F1
#
_entry.id   AF-A0A947ZB64-F1
#
_cell.length_a   1.000
_cell.length_b   1.000
_cell.length_c   1.000
_cell.angle_alpha   90.00
_cell.angle_beta   90.00
_cell.angle_gamma   90.00
#
_symmetry.space_group_name_H-M   'P 1'
#
loop_
_entity.id
_entity.type
_entity.pdbx_description
1 polymer ?
#
loop_
_entity_poly.entity_id
_entity_poly.type
_entity_poly.pdbx_seq_one_letter_code
_entity_poly.pdbx_strand_id
1 'polypeptide(L)'
;MPLRDEMLFTCRGDRKFVVVGPDGVVQRTLADNRVGDPVAGMITSTRSACVLTVADYQEQRLLNYQDGPLKPWGDEIFSNQPEPGGFVFLGVLELGGPAVAVSAAQVP
;
A
#
# COMPACT_ATOMS: atom_id res chain seq x y z
N MET A 1 -9.79 -8.59 0.02
CA MET A 1 -11.06 -7.84 0.17
C MET A 1 -10.66 -6.38 0.31
N PRO A 2 -11.34 -5.41 -0.33
CA PRO A 2 -11.09 -4.00 -0.01
C PRO A 2 -11.31 -3.77 1.50
N LEU A 3 -10.56 -2.82 2.06
CA LEU A 3 -10.67 -2.35 3.44
C LEU A 3 -12.11 -1.89 3.72
N ARG A 4 -13.03 -2.80 4.07
CA ARG A 4 -14.45 -2.42 4.26
C ARG A 4 -14.64 -1.59 5.52
N ASP A 5 -13.83 -1.88 6.53
CA ASP A 5 -13.86 -1.22 7.84
C ASP A 5 -12.45 -0.88 8.35
N GLU A 6 -11.45 -0.89 7.46
CA GLU A 6 -10.05 -0.63 7.79
C GLU A 6 -9.59 0.70 7.20
N MET A 7 -8.64 1.35 7.85
CA MET A 7 -8.07 2.63 7.44
C MET A 7 -6.58 2.48 7.15
N LEU A 8 -6.14 3.01 6.01
CA LEU A 8 -4.71 3.11 5.69
C LEU A 8 -4.18 4.48 6.13
N PHE A 9 -3.12 4.48 6.92
CA PHE A 9 -2.40 5.69 7.31
C PHE A 9 -0.98 5.70 6.75
N THR A 10 -0.58 6.84 6.21
CA THR A 10 0.80 7.14 5.83
C THR A 10 1.54 7.76 7.00
N CYS A 11 2.50 7.06 7.58
CA CYS A 11 3.35 7.59 8.65
C CYS A 11 4.65 8.13 8.03
N ARG A 12 4.57 9.30 7.38
CA ARG A 12 5.66 9.89 6.58
C ARG A 12 7.00 9.95 7.33
N GLY A 13 7.00 10.46 8.57
CA GLY A 13 8.21 10.56 9.39
C GLY A 13 8.86 9.21 9.75
N ASP A 14 8.03 8.17 9.92
CA ASP A 14 8.48 6.80 10.21
C ASP A 14 8.76 5.98 8.94
N ARG A 15 8.50 6.54 7.75
CA ARG A 15 8.63 5.89 6.43
C ARG A 15 7.89 4.55 6.35
N LYS A 16 6.68 4.50 6.88
CA LYS A 16 5.85 3.28 6.91
C LYS A 16 4.39 3.57 6.60
N PHE A 17 3.65 2.51 6.31
CA PHE A 17 2.20 2.53 6.28
C PHE A 17 1.66 1.58 7.33
N VAL A 18 0.52 1.94 7.92
CA VAL A 18 -0.22 1.08 8.82
C VAL A 18 -1.65 0.93 8.33
N VAL A 19 -2.17 -0.29 8.42
CA VAL A 19 -3.59 -0.57 8.25
C VAL A 19 -4.18 -0.78 9.63
N VAL A 20 -5.16 0.04 9.96
CA VAL A 20 -5.82 0.09 11.26
C VAL A 20 -7.23 -0.47 11.10
N GLY A 21 -7.60 -1.41 11.97
CA GLY A 21 -8.94 -1.97 12.02
C GLY A 21 -9.99 -0.99 12.55
N PRO A 22 -11.27 -1.37 12.51
CA PRO A 22 -12.36 -0.54 13.04
C PRO A 22 -12.31 -0.36 14.57
N ASP A 23 -11.56 -1.22 15.26
CA ASP A 23 -11.26 -1.16 16.69
C ASP A 23 -10.12 -0.18 17.03
N GLY A 24 -9.53 0.48 16.03
CA GLY A 24 -8.40 1.39 16.21
C GLY A 24 -7.06 0.69 16.41
N VAL A 25 -6.99 -0.64 16.22
CA VAL A 25 -5.75 -1.41 16.39
C VAL A 25 -5.02 -1.54 15.06
N VAL A 26 -3.69 -1.38 15.08
CA VAL A 26 -2.84 -1.65 13.91
C VAL A 26 -2.85 -3.14 13.63
N GLN A 27 -3.39 -3.52 12.47
CA GLN A 27 -3.49 -4.92 12.04
C GLN A 27 -2.35 -5.32 11.11
N ARG A 28 -1.86 -4.38 10.29
CA ARG A 28 -0.79 -4.61 9.32
C ARG A 28 0.13 -3.40 9.26
N THR A 29 1.41 -3.65 9.04
CA THR A 29 2.43 -2.61 8.87
C THR A 29 3.26 -2.91 7.63
N LEU A 30 3.39 -1.93 6.74
CA LEU A 30 4.41 -1.92 5.70
C LEU A 30 5.59 -1.08 6.20
N ALA A 31 6.70 -1.75 6.53
CA ALA A 31 7.99 -1.12 6.79
C ALA A 31 9.02 -1.74 5.85
N ASP A 32 9.35 -1.03 4.76
CA ASP A 32 10.29 -1.48 3.73
C ASP A 32 11.30 -0.37 3.47
N ASN A 33 12.58 -0.72 3.44
CA ASN A 33 13.69 0.20 3.26
C ASN A 33 13.73 0.87 1.87
N ARG A 34 12.94 0.39 0.91
CA ARG A 34 12.74 1.05 -0.39
C ARG A 34 11.85 2.28 -0.29
N VAL A 35 11.07 2.44 0.79
CA VAL A 35 10.20 3.59 0.99
C VAL A 35 11.03 4.76 1.53
N GLY A 36 11.27 5.78 0.69
CA GLY A 36 12.06 6.97 1.05
C GLY A 36 11.23 8.04 1.75
N ASP A 37 10.30 8.65 1.01
CA ASP A 37 9.42 9.71 1.48
C ASP A 37 7.95 9.45 1.06
N PRO A 38 7.22 8.61 1.80
CA PRO A 38 5.87 8.24 1.42
C PRO A 38 4.90 9.38 1.71
N VAL A 39 4.16 9.82 0.69
CA VAL A 39 3.19 10.92 0.81
C VAL A 39 1.75 10.45 0.71
N ALA A 40 1.50 9.35 0.02
CA ALA A 40 0.17 8.76 -0.14
C ALA A 40 0.28 7.27 -0.39
N GLY A 41 -0.78 6.54 -0.05
CA GLY A 41 -0.93 5.14 -0.37
C GLY A 41 -2.37 4.84 -0.74
N MET A 42 -2.57 3.86 -1.60
CA MET A 42 -3.90 3.39 -1.98
C MET A 42 -3.92 1.87 -2.01
N ILE A 43 -4.90 1.27 -1.34
CA ILE A 43 -5.18 -0.15 -1.46
C ILE A 43 -6.26 -0.35 -2.52
N THR A 44 -5.94 -1.18 -3.51
CA THR A 44 -6.88 -1.63 -4.54
C THR A 44 -7.04 -3.13 -4.45
N SER A 45 -8.28 -3.61 -4.60
CA SER A 45 -8.57 -5.05 -4.64
C SER A 45 -9.04 -5.40 -6.04
N THR A 46 -8.36 -6.33 -6.68
CA THR A 46 -8.85 -7.02 -7.88
C THR A 46 -9.57 -8.31 -7.47
N ARG A 47 -10.07 -9.08 -8.44
CA ARG A 47 -10.63 -10.42 -8.19
C ARG A 47 -9.61 -11.39 -7.57
N SER A 48 -8.31 -11.14 -7.78
CA SER A 48 -7.26 -12.12 -7.48
C SER A 48 -6.20 -11.62 -6.51
N ALA A 49 -6.14 -10.31 -6.21
CA ALA A 49 -5.07 -9.72 -5.42
C ALA A 49 -5.55 -8.46 -4.69
N CYS A 50 -4.96 -8.19 -3.53
CA CYS A 50 -5.01 -6.88 -2.88
C CYS A 50 -3.64 -6.22 -3.05
N VAL A 51 -3.61 -5.00 -3.59
CA VAL A 51 -2.36 -4.28 -3.89
C VAL A 51 -2.37 -2.93 -3.19
N LEU A 52 -1.32 -2.65 -2.42
CA LEU A 52 -1.00 -1.32 -1.89
C LEU A 52 -0.01 -0.64 -2.85
N THR A 53 -0.42 0.48 -3.41
CA THR A 53 0.45 1.37 -4.20
C THR A 53 0.85 2.55 -3.34
N VAL A 54 2.15 2.79 -3.21
CA VAL A 54 2.76 3.86 -2.41
C VAL A 54 3.36 4.90 -3.36
N ALA A 55 3.01 6.17 -3.15
CA ALA A 55 3.67 7.29 -3.80
C ALA A 55 4.87 7.75 -2.95
N ASP A 56 6.07 7.56 -3.48
CA ASP A 56 7.33 7.99 -2.88
C ASP A 56 7.80 9.28 -3.54
N TYR A 57 7.73 10.39 -2.79
CA TYR A 57 8.01 11.72 -3.31
C TYR A 57 9.50 11.97 -3.53
N GLN A 58 10.36 11.37 -2.69
CA GLN A 58 11.81 11.59 -2.77
C GLN A 58 12.37 11.01 -4.07
N GLU A 59 11.97 9.79 -4.40
CA GLU A 59 12.48 9.05 -5.55
C GLU A 59 11.57 9.15 -6.79
N GLN A 60 10.50 9.96 -6.73
CA GLN A 60 9.55 10.20 -7.83
C GLN A 60 8.98 8.93 -8.47
N ARG A 61 8.62 7.95 -7.63
CA ARG A 61 8.21 6.61 -8.09
C ARG A 61 6.99 6.10 -7.35
N LEU A 62 6.33 5.11 -7.95
CA LEU A 62 5.31 4.32 -7.27
C LEU A 62 5.86 2.94 -6.90
N LEU A 63 5.72 2.56 -5.63
CA LEU A 63 6.07 1.23 -5.14
C LEU A 63 4.79 0.42 -4.98
N ASN A 64 4.76 -0.80 -5.49
CA ASN A 64 3.59 -1.67 -5.41
C ASN A 64 3.89 -2.87 -4.51
N TYR A 65 2.94 -3.17 -3.63
CA TYR A 65 3.02 -4.25 -2.66
C TYR A 65 1.75 -5.08 -2.71
N GLN A 66 1.87 -6.39 -2.54
CA GLN A 66 0.73 -7.29 -2.37
C GLN A 66 0.39 -7.43 -0.89
N ASP A 67 -0.88 -7.25 -0.54
CA ASP A 67 -1.44 -7.58 0.76
C ASP A 67 -2.22 -8.90 0.68
N GLY A 68 -1.74 -9.91 1.40
CA GLY A 68 -2.29 -11.26 1.40
C GLY A 68 -1.84 -12.12 0.21
N PRO A 69 -2.35 -13.35 0.10
CA PRO A 69 -2.05 -14.26 -1.00
C PRO A 69 -2.78 -13.89 -2.31
N LEU A 70 -2.25 -14.40 -3.43
CA LEU A 70 -2.97 -14.37 -4.71
C LEU A 70 -4.06 -15.43 -4.71
N LYS A 71 -5.32 -15.00 -4.93
CA LYS A 71 -6.50 -15.88 -4.99
C LYS A 71 -7.34 -15.72 -6.26
N PRO A 72 -6.85 -16.11 -7.45
CA PRO A 72 -7.70 -16.18 -8.63
C PRO A 72 -8.84 -17.17 -8.39
N TRP A 73 -10.09 -16.70 -8.49
CA TRP A 73 -11.30 -17.52 -8.32
C TRP A 73 -11.55 -18.08 -6.92
N GLY A 74 -10.88 -17.52 -5.89
CA GLY A 74 -11.10 -17.89 -4.48
C GLY A 74 -10.12 -18.93 -3.95
N ASP A 75 -9.48 -19.69 -4.84
CA ASP A 75 -8.42 -20.64 -4.47
C ASP A 75 -7.09 -19.91 -4.32
N GLU A 76 -6.35 -20.21 -3.24
CA GLU A 76 -5.03 -19.65 -2.99
C GLU A 76 -3.98 -20.34 -3.86
N ILE A 77 -3.29 -19.57 -4.70
CA ILE A 77 -2.33 -20.11 -5.67
C ILE A 77 -0.89 -19.74 -5.30
N PHE A 78 -0.66 -18.58 -4.69
CA PHE A 78 0.66 -18.15 -4.23
C PHE A 78 0.58 -17.29 -2.97
N SER A 79 1.36 -17.66 -1.96
CA SER A 79 1.66 -16.83 -0.79
C SER A 79 3.18 -16.75 -0.61
N ASN A 80 3.75 -15.58 -0.89
CA ASN A 80 5.13 -15.27 -0.53
C ASN A 80 5.20 -14.52 0.81
N GLN A 81 4.14 -14.55 1.62
CA GLN A 81 4.13 -13.88 2.92
C GLN A 81 4.92 -14.71 3.94
N PRO A 82 6.04 -14.18 4.49
CA PRO A 82 6.80 -14.90 5.51
C PRO A 82 6.04 -14.98 6.84
N GLU A 83 5.07 -14.10 7.10
CA GLU A 83 4.18 -14.12 8.28
C GLU A 83 2.78 -13.56 7.95
N PRO A 84 1.73 -13.90 8.72
CA PRO A 84 0.40 -13.34 8.55
C PRO A 84 0.42 -11.81 8.66
N GLY A 85 -0.04 -11.10 7.61
CA GLY A 85 -0.21 -9.64 7.64
C GLY A 85 0.93 -8.82 7.03
N GLY A 86 1.86 -9.44 6.28
CA GLY A 86 3.02 -8.77 5.70
C GLY A 86 2.88 -8.38 4.23
N PHE A 87 3.16 -7.13 3.87
CA PHE A 87 3.18 -6.69 2.47
C PHE A 87 4.36 -7.31 1.69
N VAL A 88 4.10 -7.86 0.50
CA VAL A 88 5.14 -8.40 -0.40
C VAL A 88 5.43 -7.41 -1.51
N PHE A 89 6.68 -6.99 -1.67
CA PHE A 89 7.06 -6.08 -2.74
C PHE A 89 6.88 -6.71 -4.13
N LEU A 90 6.14 -6.03 -5.02
CA LEU A 90 5.85 -6.49 -6.38
C LEU A 90 6.69 -5.78 -7.44
N GLY A 91 7.04 -4.51 -7.22
CA GLY A 91 7.83 -3.74 -8.18
C GLY A 91 7.66 -2.24 -8.09
N VAL A 92 8.37 -1.54 -8.97
CA VAL A 92 8.39 -0.09 -9.10
C VAL A 92 7.78 0.32 -10.43
N LEU A 93 6.96 1.37 -10.41
CA LEU A 93 6.66 2.16 -11.61
C LEU A 93 7.39 3.49 -11.47
N GLU A 94 8.36 3.71 -12.35
CA GLU A 94 9.03 5.00 -12.49
C GLU A 94 8.08 5.98 -13.19
N LEU A 95 7.83 7.13 -12.58
CA LEU A 95 7.05 8.20 -13.21
C LEU A 95 8.02 9.11 -13.95
N GLY A 96 8.02 9.06 -15.28
CA GLY A 96 8.76 10.04 -16.08
C GLY A 96 8.13 11.43 -15.96
N GLY A 97 8.95 12.46 -15.77
CA GLY A 97 8.50 13.86 -15.67
C GLY A 97 8.23 14.32 -14.23
N PRO A 98 7.75 15.56 -14.03
CA PRO A 98 7.56 16.11 -12.70
C PRO A 98 6.43 15.40 -11.95
N ALA A 99 6.68 15.00 -10.69
CA ALA A 99 5.65 14.45 -9.82
C ALA A 99 4.57 15.51 -9.54
N VAL A 100 3.30 15.15 -9.76
CA VAL A 100 2.15 16.01 -9.46
C VAL A 100 1.33 15.38 -8.35
N ALA A 101 1.27 16.06 -7.20
CA ALA A 101 0.34 15.70 -6.15
C ALA A 101 -1.06 16.23 -6.52
N VAL A 102 -1.96 15.32 -6.89
CA VAL A 102 -3.38 15.66 -7.09
C VAL A 102 -4.08 15.52 -5.74
N SER A 103 -4.26 16.64 -5.04
CA SER A 103 -5.06 16.70 -3.82
C SER A 103 -6.48 17.15 -4.15
N ALA A 104 -7.48 16.38 -3.76
CA ALA A 104 -8.87 16.82 -3.74
C ALA A 104 -9.13 17.62 -2.45
N ALA A 105 -8.38 18.70 -2.22
CA ALA A 105 -8.77 19.69 -1.23
C ALA A 105 -9.82 20.59 -1.89
N GLN A 106 -11.02 20.66 -1.33
CA GLN A 106 -11.97 21.71 -1.67
C GLN A 106 -11.38 23.02 -1.13
N VAL A 107 -10.69 23.77 -1.99
CA VAL A 107 -10.18 25.11 -1.65
C VAL A 107 -11.37 26.08 -1.72
N PRO A 108 -11.69 26.82 -0.63
CA PRO A 108 -12.74 27.84 -0.64
C PRO A 108 -12.52 28.94 -1.66
#